data_AF-A0A3D1H4X3-F1
#
_entry.id   AF-A0A3D1H4X3-F1
#
_cell.length_a   1.000
_cell.length_b   1.000
_cell.length_c   1.000
_cell.angle_alpha   90.00
_cell.angle_beta   90.00
_cell.angle_gamma   90.00
#
_symmetry.space_group_name_H-M   'P 1'
#
loop_
_entity.id
_entity.type
_entity.pdbx_description
1 polymer ?
#
loop_
_entity_poly.entity_id
_entity_poly.type
_entity_poly.pdbx_seq_one_letter_code
_entity_poly.pdbx_strand_id
1 'polypeptide(L)'
;MKLSAFIVSLSFSFCVSAQTFSEKTTTASNVRLNVSNSGTFGNAFRGYRDGSGNPSGEYPAGSGVEHLFESGIWFGGLINGSTVAVSTAAVDAPQGYSTGSAGFEFYPEPGATLKEISSLRNSPYYNTSAVSHQDFVATFSDKNVKVPGTNTQIGSHLDPLFVQITAKSYNWNYSFSDFFVILDYELENIGTNTIDSAFFGLWANTVVRNINVTPAGSGGASFYNKGGNGYFDSLQMA
;
A
#
# COMPACT_ATOMS: atom_id res chain seq x y z
N MET A 1 15.95 -46.05 46.96
CA MET A 1 15.66 -44.70 46.45
C MET A 1 15.44 -44.81 44.95
N LYS A 2 14.22 -44.55 44.46
CA LYS A 2 13.91 -44.56 43.03
C LYS A 2 14.17 -43.15 42.49
N LEU A 3 15.12 -43.01 41.56
CA LEU A 3 15.41 -41.75 40.89
C LEU A 3 14.45 -41.62 39.71
N SER A 4 13.51 -40.67 39.78
CA SER A 4 12.63 -40.32 38.66
C SER A 4 13.32 -39.25 37.83
N ALA A 5 13.76 -39.59 36.62
CA ALA A 5 14.31 -38.62 35.68
C ALA A 5 13.16 -37.87 34.99
N PHE A 6 13.11 -36.56 35.18
CA PHE A 6 12.21 -35.66 34.46
C PHE A 6 12.86 -35.29 33.12
N ILE A 7 12.26 -35.72 32.01
CA ILE A 7 12.66 -35.28 30.66
C ILE A 7 11.90 -33.98 30.39
N VAL A 8 12.62 -32.87 30.30
CA VAL A 8 12.08 -31.58 29.84
C VAL A 8 12.19 -31.54 28.32
N SER A 9 11.05 -31.65 27.64
CA SER A 9 10.92 -31.45 26.20
C SER A 9 10.94 -29.94 25.90
N LEU A 10 12.02 -29.45 25.31
CA LEU A 10 12.13 -28.07 24.86
C LEU A 10 11.48 -27.93 23.48
N SER A 11 10.22 -27.50 23.45
CA SER A 11 9.51 -27.20 22.19
C SER A 11 10.06 -25.92 21.58
N PHE A 12 10.90 -26.03 20.55
CA PHE A 12 11.27 -24.89 19.71
C PHE A 12 10.02 -24.44 18.93
N SER A 13 9.41 -23.33 19.35
CA SER A 13 8.44 -22.63 18.52
C SER A 13 9.19 -21.99 17.37
N PHE A 14 9.10 -22.58 16.17
CA PHE A 14 9.45 -21.87 14.95
C PHE A 14 8.49 -20.69 14.85
N CYS A 15 9.02 -19.48 15.02
CA CYS A 15 8.29 -18.28 14.67
C CYS A 15 8.13 -18.31 13.15
N VAL A 16 6.96 -18.73 12.68
CA VAL A 16 6.54 -18.48 11.30
C VAL A 16 6.53 -16.95 11.19
N SER A 17 7.48 -16.41 10.43
CA SER A 17 7.52 -14.97 10.18
C SER A 17 6.19 -14.60 9.51
N ALA A 18 5.38 -13.81 10.22
CA ALA A 18 4.15 -13.28 9.70
C ALA A 18 4.46 -12.40 8.48
N GLN A 19 3.54 -12.39 7.52
CA GLN A 19 3.61 -11.58 6.32
C GLN A 19 4.04 -10.13 6.63
N THR A 20 4.94 -9.59 5.81
CA THR A 20 5.50 -8.25 5.99
C THR A 20 4.61 -7.18 5.35
N PHE A 21 3.32 -7.18 5.66
CA PHE A 21 2.41 -6.12 5.25
C PHE A 21 2.17 -5.17 6.42
N SER A 22 2.33 -3.88 6.18
CA SER A 22 2.13 -2.82 7.16
C SER A 22 1.48 -1.64 6.48
N GLU A 23 0.45 -1.10 7.13
CA GLU A 23 -0.21 0.13 6.70
C GLU A 23 -0.31 1.14 7.84
N LYS A 24 -0.36 2.42 7.49
CA LYS A 24 -0.58 3.54 8.42
C LYS A 24 -1.44 4.58 7.75
N THR A 25 -2.10 5.41 8.56
CA THR A 25 -2.93 6.51 8.09
C THR A 25 -2.24 7.83 8.38
N THR A 26 -2.20 8.72 7.38
CA THR A 26 -1.74 10.10 7.60
C THR A 26 -2.72 10.86 8.49
N THR A 27 -2.20 11.65 9.42
CA THR A 27 -2.97 12.34 10.47
C THR A 27 -2.50 13.76 10.74
N ALA A 28 -1.40 14.22 10.11
CA ALA A 28 -0.92 15.58 10.32
C ALA A 28 -1.90 16.63 9.77
N SER A 29 -2.59 16.33 8.67
CA SER A 29 -3.45 17.27 7.95
C SER A 29 -4.95 17.00 8.08
N ASN A 30 -5.75 17.79 7.36
CA ASN A 30 -7.19 17.62 7.23
C ASN A 30 -7.58 16.56 6.18
N VAL A 31 -6.63 16.01 5.43
CA VAL A 31 -6.80 14.79 4.63
C VAL A 31 -6.14 13.61 5.33
N ARG A 32 -6.81 12.45 5.34
CA ARG A 32 -6.29 11.19 5.90
C ARG A 32 -6.27 10.12 4.83
N LEU A 33 -5.06 9.74 4.44
CA LEU A 33 -4.79 8.69 3.45
C LEU A 33 -4.17 7.49 4.16
N ASN A 34 -4.74 6.30 3.95
CA ASN A 34 -4.10 5.04 4.30
C ASN A 34 -3.00 4.73 3.27
N VAL A 35 -1.82 4.37 3.75
CA VAL A 35 -0.62 4.09 2.96
C VAL A 35 -0.07 2.74 3.42
N SER A 36 0.29 1.87 2.49
CA SER A 36 0.95 0.59 2.79
C SER A 36 2.43 0.58 2.43
N ASN A 37 3.16 -0.38 2.99
CA ASN A 37 4.53 -0.72 2.59
C ASN A 37 4.60 -1.62 1.33
N SER A 38 3.50 -1.78 0.60
CA SER A 38 3.41 -2.53 -0.66
C SER A 38 3.00 -1.63 -1.84
N GLY A 39 3.04 -0.31 -1.67
CA GLY A 39 2.73 0.63 -2.75
C GLY A 39 1.23 0.78 -3.03
N THR A 40 0.38 0.42 -2.07
CA THR A 40 -1.07 0.66 -2.12
C THR A 40 -1.48 1.84 -1.23
N PHE A 41 -2.58 2.49 -1.62
CA PHE A 41 -3.22 3.58 -0.91
C PHE A 41 -4.70 3.31 -0.75
N GLY A 42 -5.28 3.83 0.32
CA GLY A 42 -6.60 3.39 0.74
C GLY A 42 -6.58 1.97 1.30
N ASN A 43 -7.72 1.54 1.80
CA ASN A 43 -7.87 0.24 2.45
C ASN A 43 -9.13 -0.51 2.00
N ALA A 44 -9.68 -0.17 0.83
CA ALA A 44 -10.88 -0.76 0.27
C ALA A 44 -12.11 -0.68 1.20
N PHE A 45 -12.19 0.39 1.99
CA PHE A 45 -13.20 0.58 3.03
C PHE A 45 -13.27 -0.60 4.03
N ARG A 46 -12.13 -1.27 4.26
CA ARG A 46 -12.02 -2.30 5.29
C ARG A 46 -12.12 -1.63 6.65
N GLY A 47 -13.00 -2.16 7.50
CA GLY A 47 -13.27 -1.58 8.80
C GLY A 47 -14.57 -2.11 9.39
N TYR A 48 -14.86 -1.66 10.60
CA TYR A 48 -16.08 -2.06 11.31
C TYR A 48 -17.27 -1.18 10.92
N ARG A 49 -18.47 -1.75 11.02
CA ARG A 49 -19.75 -1.06 10.74
C ARG A 49 -20.02 0.13 11.66
N ASP A 50 -19.27 0.27 12.73
CA ASP A 50 -19.37 1.39 13.68
C ASP A 50 -18.47 2.58 13.28
N GLY A 51 -17.72 2.49 12.18
CA GLY A 51 -16.82 3.54 11.71
C GLY A 51 -15.49 3.63 12.47
N SER A 52 -15.16 2.64 13.31
CA SER A 52 -13.88 2.58 14.05
C SER A 52 -12.67 2.13 13.22
N GLY A 53 -12.86 1.85 11.93
CA GLY A 53 -11.78 1.50 11.02
C GLY A 53 -10.90 2.70 10.68
N ASN A 54 -9.68 2.43 10.21
CA ASN A 54 -8.87 3.47 9.58
C ASN A 54 -9.59 3.99 8.32
N PRO A 55 -9.57 5.30 8.04
CA PRO A 55 -10.11 5.82 6.80
C PRO A 55 -9.27 5.33 5.62
N SER A 56 -9.89 5.26 4.46
CA SER A 56 -9.19 4.92 3.21
C SER A 56 -8.54 6.16 2.61
N GLY A 57 -9.35 7.20 2.37
CA GLY A 57 -8.96 8.50 1.85
C GLY A 57 -10.00 9.55 2.29
N GLU A 58 -9.99 9.89 3.58
CA GLU A 58 -11.00 10.76 4.18
C GLU A 58 -10.63 12.24 4.01
N TYR A 59 -11.61 13.04 3.59
CA TYR A 59 -11.53 14.49 3.62
C TYR A 59 -12.92 15.13 3.72
N PRO A 60 -13.14 16.09 4.64
CA PRO A 60 -12.25 16.52 5.73
C PRO A 60 -12.05 15.44 6.80
N ALA A 61 -10.97 15.55 7.58
CA ALA A 61 -10.64 14.63 8.66
C ALA A 61 -11.76 14.57 9.70
N GLY A 62 -12.25 13.36 10.00
CA GLY A 62 -13.36 13.12 10.92
C GLY A 62 -14.76 13.36 10.34
N SER A 63 -14.88 13.62 9.03
CA SER A 63 -16.19 13.80 8.37
C SER A 63 -16.91 12.49 8.04
N GLY A 64 -16.19 11.37 8.01
CA GLY A 64 -16.66 10.10 7.46
C GLY A 64 -16.91 10.15 5.94
N VAL A 65 -16.39 11.16 5.24
CA VAL A 65 -16.47 11.26 3.77
C VAL A 65 -15.17 10.75 3.17
N GLU A 66 -15.27 9.55 2.60
CA GLU A 66 -14.22 8.87 1.86
C GLU A 66 -14.20 9.35 0.40
N HIS A 67 -13.01 9.48 -0.19
CA HIS A 67 -12.78 9.86 -1.59
C HIS A 67 -11.93 8.84 -2.36
N LEU A 68 -11.44 7.80 -1.69
CA LEU A 68 -10.61 6.77 -2.29
C LEU A 68 -11.02 5.39 -1.75
N PHE A 69 -11.41 4.47 -2.63
CA PHE A 69 -11.58 3.07 -2.27
C PHE A 69 -10.22 2.40 -2.09
N GLU A 70 -9.44 2.36 -3.17
CA GLU A 70 -8.09 1.83 -3.18
C GLU A 70 -7.35 2.39 -4.39
N SER A 71 -6.04 2.50 -4.27
CA SER A 71 -5.12 2.88 -5.32
C SER A 71 -3.83 2.08 -5.15
N GLY A 72 -3.05 2.00 -6.20
CA GLY A 72 -1.73 1.42 -6.14
C GLY A 72 -0.89 1.88 -7.31
N ILE A 73 0.39 1.61 -7.17
CA ILE A 73 1.34 1.86 -8.25
C ILE A 73 1.24 0.76 -9.32
N TRP A 74 1.73 1.11 -10.49
CA TRP A 74 1.96 0.21 -11.60
C TRP A 74 3.25 0.60 -12.30
N PHE A 75 4.01 -0.40 -12.74
CA PHE A 75 5.20 -0.19 -13.56
C PHE A 75 5.26 -1.26 -14.64
N GLY A 76 5.62 -0.86 -15.85
CA GLY A 76 5.68 -1.74 -17.00
C GLY A 76 6.73 -1.31 -18.00
N GLY A 77 7.19 -2.24 -18.83
CA GLY A 77 8.16 -1.94 -19.88
C GLY A 77 8.54 -3.18 -20.69
N LEU A 78 9.61 -3.04 -21.48
CA LEU A 78 10.19 -4.11 -22.28
C LEU A 78 11.51 -4.58 -21.68
N ILE A 79 11.63 -5.86 -21.35
CA ILE A 79 12.91 -6.48 -20.98
C ILE A 79 13.76 -6.58 -22.25
N ASN A 80 14.92 -5.93 -22.24
CA ASN A 80 15.87 -5.86 -23.35
C ASN A 80 15.19 -5.47 -24.69
N GLY A 81 14.18 -4.58 -24.62
CA GLY A 81 13.48 -4.05 -25.79
C GLY A 81 12.57 -5.02 -26.54
N SER A 82 12.36 -6.25 -26.04
CA SER A 82 11.61 -7.29 -26.78
C SER A 82 10.50 -7.94 -25.97
N THR A 83 10.75 -8.32 -24.72
CA THR A 83 9.76 -9.03 -23.92
C THR A 83 8.91 -8.03 -23.15
N VAL A 84 7.61 -7.99 -23.42
CA VAL A 84 6.65 -7.19 -22.64
C VAL A 84 6.58 -7.75 -21.23
N ALA A 85 7.10 -7.00 -20.27
CA ALA A 85 7.02 -7.34 -18.86
C ALA A 85 6.07 -6.36 -18.19
N VAL A 86 4.78 -6.65 -18.39
CA VAL A 86 3.66 -6.03 -17.69
C VAL A 86 2.93 -7.17 -17.02
N SER A 87 3.18 -7.37 -15.74
CA SER A 87 2.61 -8.50 -15.00
C SER A 87 1.12 -8.34 -14.75
N THR A 88 0.75 -7.19 -14.19
CA THR A 88 -0.60 -6.89 -13.81
C THR A 88 -0.77 -5.37 -13.68
N ALA A 89 -1.96 -4.92 -13.36
CA ALA A 89 -2.34 -3.51 -13.20
C ALA A 89 -3.58 -3.47 -12.31
N ALA A 90 -4.42 -2.43 -12.41
CA ALA A 90 -5.73 -2.44 -11.77
C ALA A 90 -6.53 -3.69 -12.20
N VAL A 91 -6.90 -4.53 -11.23
CA VAL A 91 -7.83 -5.66 -11.43
C VAL A 91 -9.06 -5.44 -10.56
N ASP A 92 -10.20 -5.97 -10.98
CA ASP A 92 -11.42 -5.92 -10.18
C ASP A 92 -11.23 -6.69 -8.87
N ALA A 93 -11.00 -5.94 -7.78
CA ALA A 93 -10.77 -6.48 -6.44
C ALA A 93 -11.78 -5.89 -5.44
N PRO A 94 -12.98 -6.49 -5.29
CA PRO A 94 -14.03 -5.88 -4.48
C PRO A 94 -13.74 -5.76 -2.98
N GLN A 95 -12.69 -6.43 -2.51
CA GLN A 95 -12.21 -6.43 -1.13
C GLN A 95 -10.85 -5.72 -0.99
N GLY A 96 -10.34 -5.15 -2.09
CA GLY A 96 -9.02 -4.56 -2.22
C GLY A 96 -7.87 -5.56 -2.13
N TYR A 97 -6.73 -5.07 -1.65
CA TYR A 97 -5.50 -5.82 -1.46
C TYR A 97 -5.74 -7.15 -0.76
N SER A 98 -5.25 -8.20 -1.41
CA SER A 98 -5.24 -9.56 -0.89
C SER A 98 -3.91 -10.22 -1.26
N THR A 99 -3.27 -10.84 -0.28
CA THR A 99 -1.94 -11.43 -0.40
C THR A 99 -1.82 -12.38 -1.59
N GLY A 100 -0.86 -12.12 -2.47
CA GLY A 100 -0.60 -12.94 -3.66
C GLY A 100 -1.64 -12.79 -4.77
N SER A 101 -2.63 -11.92 -4.62
CA SER A 101 -3.59 -11.64 -5.70
C SER A 101 -2.92 -10.86 -6.83
N ALA A 102 -3.47 -11.00 -8.04
CA ALA A 102 -3.10 -10.12 -9.15
C ALA A 102 -3.44 -8.65 -8.79
N GLY A 103 -2.79 -7.70 -9.46
CA GLY A 103 -2.86 -6.26 -9.21
C GLY A 103 -1.98 -5.76 -8.06
N PHE A 104 -1.27 -6.67 -7.37
CA PHE A 104 -0.43 -6.34 -6.21
C PHE A 104 0.90 -7.10 -6.28
N GLU A 105 1.75 -6.77 -7.26
CA GLU A 105 3.04 -7.44 -7.48
C GLU A 105 4.20 -6.94 -6.61
N PHE A 106 4.07 -5.76 -6.00
CA PHE A 106 5.14 -5.17 -5.20
C PHE A 106 5.11 -5.66 -3.75
N TYR A 107 6.24 -6.20 -3.30
CA TYR A 107 6.39 -6.67 -1.91
C TYR A 107 7.62 -6.06 -1.23
N PRO A 108 7.49 -5.68 0.04
CA PRO A 108 8.63 -5.32 0.87
C PRO A 108 9.44 -6.56 1.26
N GLU A 109 10.71 -6.37 1.60
CA GLU A 109 11.54 -7.45 2.12
C GLU A 109 11.02 -7.98 3.47
N PRO A 110 11.18 -9.28 3.80
CA PRO A 110 10.77 -9.82 5.09
C PRO A 110 11.28 -9.01 6.29
N GLY A 111 10.36 -8.57 7.14
CA GLY A 111 10.65 -7.74 8.33
C GLY A 111 10.69 -6.23 8.09
N ALA A 112 10.61 -5.74 6.86
CA ALA A 112 10.45 -4.32 6.58
C ALA A 112 9.10 -3.77 7.08
N THR A 113 9.05 -2.50 7.46
CA THR A 113 7.84 -1.86 7.98
C THR A 113 7.65 -0.50 7.36
N LEU A 114 6.42 0.02 7.40
CA LEU A 114 6.15 1.39 6.99
C LEU A 114 6.73 2.34 8.04
N LYS A 115 7.87 2.95 7.72
CA LYS A 115 8.57 3.84 8.63
C LYS A 115 7.87 5.19 8.66
N GLU A 116 7.72 5.75 9.85
CA GLU A 116 7.21 7.11 10.04
C GLU A 116 8.31 8.00 10.60
N ILE A 117 8.44 9.18 10.01
CA ILE A 117 9.34 10.23 10.49
C ILE A 117 8.63 11.59 10.41
N SER A 118 9.04 12.55 11.22
CA SER A 118 8.38 13.85 11.32
C SER A 118 9.39 14.97 11.46
N SER A 119 9.15 16.11 10.82
CA SER A 119 9.96 17.32 11.02
C SER A 119 9.58 18.11 12.29
N LEU A 120 8.50 17.72 12.97
CA LEU A 120 8.03 18.35 14.20
C LEU A 120 8.88 17.91 15.41
N ARG A 121 9.57 18.86 16.05
CA ARG A 121 10.48 18.59 17.20
C ARG A 121 9.81 17.95 18.42
N ASN A 122 8.50 18.11 18.56
CA ASN A 122 7.69 17.53 19.63
C ASN A 122 7.07 16.17 19.25
N SER A 123 7.27 15.69 18.02
CA SER A 123 6.80 14.38 17.60
C SER A 123 7.69 13.27 18.18
N PRO A 124 7.13 12.15 18.65
CA PRO A 124 7.94 10.97 19.01
C PRO A 124 8.67 10.37 17.79
N TYR A 125 8.28 10.76 16.57
CA TYR A 125 8.91 10.36 15.31
C TYR A 125 9.86 11.44 14.76
N TYR A 126 10.26 12.43 15.56
CA TYR A 126 11.12 13.51 15.09
C TYR A 126 12.40 12.99 14.44
N ASN A 127 12.67 13.44 13.23
CA ASN A 127 13.87 13.11 12.47
C ASN A 127 14.32 14.32 11.64
N THR A 128 15.62 14.62 11.68
CA THR A 128 16.19 15.74 10.92
C THR A 128 16.18 15.53 9.41
N SER A 129 15.98 14.29 8.94
CA SER A 129 15.82 13.98 7.52
C SER A 129 14.38 14.04 7.03
N ALA A 130 13.40 14.32 7.91
CA ALA A 130 12.00 14.40 7.53
C ALA A 130 11.73 15.67 6.71
N VAL A 131 10.91 15.54 5.68
CA VAL A 131 10.55 16.60 4.73
C VAL A 131 9.26 17.31 5.17
N SER A 132 8.30 16.56 5.70
CA SER A 132 6.99 17.08 6.13
C SER A 132 6.70 16.83 7.61
N HIS A 133 5.54 17.31 8.07
CA HIS A 133 5.12 17.11 9.46
C HIS A 133 4.82 15.65 9.76
N GLN A 134 4.51 14.84 8.76
CA GLN A 134 4.46 13.39 8.85
C GLN A 134 4.81 12.78 7.49
N ASP A 135 5.93 12.06 7.47
CA ASP A 135 6.36 11.29 6.32
C ASP A 135 6.13 9.81 6.60
N PHE A 136 5.63 9.09 5.60
CA PHE A 136 5.79 7.63 5.53
C PHE A 136 6.83 7.27 4.51
N VAL A 137 7.66 6.27 4.82
CA VAL A 137 8.73 5.78 3.93
C VAL A 137 8.67 4.25 3.89
N ALA A 138 8.64 3.69 2.69
CA ALA A 138 8.72 2.27 2.45
C ALA A 138 9.62 1.96 1.24
N THR A 139 10.25 0.78 1.29
CA THR A 139 10.99 0.22 0.14
C THR A 139 10.42 -1.15 -0.15
N PHE A 140 10.06 -1.38 -1.41
CA PHE A 140 9.48 -2.63 -1.89
C PHE A 140 9.88 -2.86 -3.35
N SER A 141 9.75 -4.09 -3.84
CA SER A 141 10.13 -4.45 -5.21
C SER A 141 9.20 -5.50 -5.81
N ASP A 142 9.20 -5.60 -7.13
CA ASP A 142 8.52 -6.64 -7.89
C ASP A 142 9.44 -7.85 -8.16
N LYS A 143 10.59 -8.00 -7.50
CA LYS A 143 11.56 -9.05 -7.85
C LYS A 143 11.07 -10.49 -7.58
N ASN A 144 9.99 -10.65 -6.83
CA ASN A 144 9.54 -11.93 -6.32
C ASN A 144 8.31 -12.41 -7.12
N VAL A 145 8.34 -13.65 -7.61
CA VAL A 145 7.16 -14.31 -8.22
C VAL A 145 6.28 -15.03 -7.18
N LYS A 146 6.75 -15.13 -5.93
CA LYS A 146 6.01 -15.67 -4.79
C LYS A 146 6.06 -14.65 -3.66
N VAL A 147 5.00 -14.58 -2.86
CA VAL A 147 4.94 -13.69 -1.70
C VAL A 147 6.10 -14.03 -0.76
N PRO A 148 7.00 -13.06 -0.44
CA PRO A 148 8.18 -13.31 0.38
C PRO A 148 7.83 -13.98 1.72
N GLY A 149 8.61 -15.00 2.07
CA GLY A 149 8.38 -15.79 3.29
C GLY A 149 7.27 -16.83 3.19
N THR A 150 6.62 -17.01 2.03
CA THR A 150 5.56 -18.00 1.82
C THR A 150 5.76 -18.80 0.53
N ASN A 151 4.88 -19.78 0.28
CA ASN A 151 4.81 -20.50 -0.99
C ASN A 151 3.69 -19.98 -1.92
N THR A 152 3.01 -18.90 -1.55
CA THR A 152 1.90 -18.33 -2.32
C THR A 152 2.44 -17.68 -3.59
N GLN A 153 2.00 -18.15 -4.76
CA GLN A 153 2.30 -17.54 -6.04
C GLN A 153 1.63 -16.16 -6.14
N ILE A 154 2.34 -15.17 -6.69
CA ILE A 154 1.75 -13.87 -7.00
C ILE A 154 1.01 -13.99 -8.34
N GLY A 155 -0.28 -13.64 -8.33
CA GLY A 155 -1.15 -13.74 -9.49
C GLY A 155 -0.65 -12.89 -10.66
N SER A 156 -0.61 -13.49 -11.85
CA SER A 156 -0.21 -12.85 -13.11
C SER A 156 1.20 -12.24 -13.16
N HIS A 157 2.01 -12.39 -12.12
CA HIS A 157 3.37 -11.85 -12.06
C HIS A 157 4.42 -12.94 -12.30
N LEU A 158 4.73 -13.16 -13.58
CA LEU A 158 5.62 -14.23 -14.04
C LEU A 158 6.99 -13.73 -14.53
N ASP A 159 7.04 -12.51 -15.07
CA ASP A 159 8.24 -11.91 -15.64
C ASP A 159 8.59 -10.63 -14.85
N PRO A 160 9.21 -10.74 -13.65
CA PRO A 160 9.55 -9.60 -12.82
C PRO A 160 10.53 -8.66 -13.54
N LEU A 161 10.31 -7.35 -13.41
CA LEU A 161 11.18 -6.32 -13.95
C LEU A 161 12.38 -6.02 -13.04
N PHE A 162 12.36 -6.47 -11.79
CA PHE A 162 13.37 -6.17 -10.78
C PHE A 162 13.48 -4.66 -10.52
N VAL A 163 12.34 -4.01 -10.37
CA VAL A 163 12.22 -2.61 -10.00
C VAL A 163 12.03 -2.53 -8.50
N GLN A 164 12.98 -1.89 -7.83
CA GLN A 164 12.87 -1.47 -6.45
C GLN A 164 12.32 -0.04 -6.42
N ILE A 165 11.39 0.21 -5.50
CA ILE A 165 10.77 1.51 -5.31
C ILE A 165 10.98 1.93 -3.88
N THR A 166 11.57 3.10 -3.69
CA THR A 166 11.51 3.82 -2.41
C THR A 166 10.39 4.83 -2.51
N ALA A 167 9.25 4.51 -1.89
CA ALA A 167 8.07 5.34 -1.86
C ALA A 167 8.03 6.17 -0.58
N LYS A 168 7.66 7.45 -0.73
CA LYS A 168 7.45 8.38 0.37
C LYS A 168 6.10 9.06 0.23
N SER A 169 5.44 9.28 1.36
CA SER A 169 4.20 10.07 1.43
C SER A 169 4.42 11.23 2.37
N TYR A 170 4.07 12.44 1.94
CA TYR A 170 4.29 13.67 2.69
C TYR A 170 2.98 14.34 3.07
N ASN A 171 2.86 14.73 4.34
CA ASN A 171 1.67 15.34 4.88
C ASN A 171 2.01 16.55 5.79
N TRP A 172 1.49 17.72 5.40
CA TRP A 172 1.67 18.99 6.11
C TRP A 172 0.35 19.52 6.66
N ASN A 173 0.43 20.30 7.73
CA ASN A 173 -0.73 20.88 8.40
C ASN A 173 -0.85 22.41 8.20
N TYR A 174 -0.25 22.93 7.13
CA TYR A 174 -0.48 24.32 6.73
C TYR A 174 -1.82 24.45 6.02
N SER A 175 -2.47 25.61 6.14
CA SER A 175 -3.78 25.88 5.53
C SER A 175 -3.81 25.76 4.00
N PHE A 176 -2.66 25.83 3.32
CA PHE A 176 -2.55 25.67 1.87
C PHE A 176 -2.21 24.24 1.43
N SER A 177 -1.96 23.33 2.37
CA SER A 177 -1.49 21.96 2.10
C SER A 177 -2.25 20.90 2.87
N ASP A 178 -3.23 21.29 3.69
CA ASP A 178 -3.90 20.36 4.59
C ASP A 178 -4.99 19.50 3.91
N PHE A 179 -5.19 19.67 2.61
CA PHE A 179 -6.21 19.00 1.79
C PHE A 179 -5.61 18.05 0.72
N PHE A 180 -4.30 17.80 0.73
CA PHE A 180 -3.67 16.80 -0.13
C PHE A 180 -2.50 16.07 0.56
N VAL A 181 -2.13 14.91 0.01
CA VAL A 181 -0.91 14.16 0.36
C VAL A 181 -0.04 14.10 -0.88
N ILE A 182 1.25 14.37 -0.75
CA ILE A 182 2.20 14.23 -1.86
C ILE A 182 2.79 12.81 -1.81
N LEU A 183 2.81 12.14 -2.96
CA LEU A 183 3.47 10.85 -3.14
C LEU A 183 4.75 11.08 -3.95
N ASP A 184 5.89 10.67 -3.40
CA ASP A 184 7.21 10.78 -4.00
C ASP A 184 7.79 9.38 -4.20
N TYR A 185 8.35 9.12 -5.37
CA TYR A 185 8.84 7.79 -5.75
C TYR A 185 10.24 7.89 -6.36
N GLU A 186 11.14 7.09 -5.83
CA GLU A 186 12.42 6.79 -6.45
C GLU A 186 12.39 5.35 -6.94
N LEU A 187 12.64 5.16 -8.24
CA LEU A 187 12.60 3.86 -8.89
C LEU A 187 14.01 3.47 -9.33
N GLU A 188 14.41 2.25 -8.98
CA GLU A 188 15.73 1.69 -9.26
C GLU A 188 15.57 0.34 -9.96
N ASN A 189 16.23 0.18 -11.11
CA ASN A 189 16.40 -1.14 -11.72
C ASN A 189 17.53 -1.87 -10.99
N ILE A 190 17.17 -2.86 -10.17
CA ILE A 190 18.11 -3.71 -9.42
C ILE A 190 18.40 -5.03 -10.15
N GLY A 191 17.84 -5.23 -11.34
CA GLY A 191 18.07 -6.37 -12.20
C GLY A 191 19.31 -6.22 -13.09
N THR A 192 19.56 -7.24 -13.91
CA THR A 192 20.65 -7.23 -14.89
C THR A 192 20.20 -6.85 -16.30
N ASN A 193 18.90 -6.87 -16.56
CA ASN A 193 18.32 -6.55 -17.87
C ASN A 193 18.05 -5.06 -17.99
N THR A 194 18.11 -4.54 -19.22
CA THR A 194 17.66 -3.18 -19.50
C THR A 194 16.13 -3.15 -19.56
N ILE A 195 15.52 -2.18 -18.89
CA ILE A 195 14.10 -1.88 -19.01
C ILE A 195 13.97 -0.78 -20.06
N ASP A 196 13.49 -1.14 -21.24
CA ASP A 196 13.23 -0.22 -22.34
C ASP A 196 11.76 0.21 -22.33
N SER A 197 11.48 1.44 -22.78
CA SER A 197 10.11 1.97 -22.88
C SER A 197 9.34 1.84 -21.56
N ALA A 198 9.96 2.30 -20.47
CA ALA A 198 9.39 2.21 -19.13
C ALA A 198 8.19 3.15 -18.96
N PHE A 199 7.13 2.64 -18.32
CA PHE A 199 5.95 3.38 -17.92
C PHE A 199 5.71 3.19 -16.43
N PHE A 200 5.35 4.29 -15.76
CA PHE A 200 4.91 4.30 -14.37
C PHE A 200 3.52 4.92 -14.31
N GLY A 201 2.65 4.33 -13.50
CA GLY A 201 1.29 4.80 -13.31
C GLY A 201 0.84 4.65 -11.86
N LEU A 202 -0.15 5.45 -11.49
CA LEU A 202 -0.93 5.29 -10.28
C LEU A 202 -2.35 4.97 -10.72
N TRP A 203 -2.82 3.75 -10.46
CA TRP A 203 -4.23 3.43 -10.64
C TRP A 203 -4.99 3.83 -9.38
N ALA A 204 -6.22 4.32 -9.53
CA ALA A 204 -7.01 4.78 -8.39
C ALA A 204 -8.51 4.62 -8.62
N ASN A 205 -9.17 3.96 -7.67
CA ASN A 205 -10.61 3.85 -7.61
C ASN A 205 -11.16 4.93 -6.67
N THR A 206 -11.56 6.07 -7.25
CA THR A 206 -11.96 7.30 -6.52
C THR A 206 -13.44 7.33 -6.16
N VAL A 207 -13.98 6.23 -5.62
CA VAL A 207 -15.36 6.20 -5.13
C VAL A 207 -15.51 7.14 -3.95
N VAL A 208 -16.51 8.01 -4.04
CA VAL A 208 -16.90 8.90 -2.95
C VAL A 208 -18.01 8.25 -2.13
N ARG A 209 -17.80 8.14 -0.81
CA ARG A 209 -18.73 7.49 0.11
C ARG A 209 -18.81 8.24 1.44
N ASN A 210 -20.02 8.38 1.99
CA ASN A 210 -20.19 8.83 3.36
C ASN A 210 -20.50 7.64 4.29
N ILE A 211 -19.55 7.25 5.13
CA ILE A 211 -19.68 6.08 6.03
C ILE A 211 -20.66 6.33 7.18
N ASN A 212 -20.98 7.59 7.50
CA ASN A 212 -22.00 7.92 8.49
C ASN A 212 -23.43 7.64 7.97
N VAL A 213 -23.61 7.59 6.65
CA VAL A 213 -24.91 7.27 6.00
C VAL A 213 -24.94 5.82 5.56
N THR A 214 -23.85 5.31 4.99
CA THR A 214 -23.73 3.92 4.54
C THR A 214 -22.47 3.29 5.14
N PRO A 215 -22.56 2.68 6.33
CA PRO A 215 -21.40 2.17 7.06
C PRO A 215 -20.60 1.11 6.30
N ALA A 216 -19.30 1.00 6.57
CA ALA A 216 -18.43 -0.03 5.98
C ALA A 216 -19.05 -1.43 6.13
N GLY A 217 -18.98 -2.26 5.08
CA GLY A 217 -19.63 -3.58 5.05
C GLY A 217 -21.17 -3.58 4.94
N SER A 218 -21.80 -2.43 4.68
CA SER A 218 -23.20 -2.29 4.25
C SER A 218 -23.29 -1.76 2.81
N GLY A 219 -24.37 -2.10 2.09
CA GLY A 219 -24.66 -1.57 0.75
C GLY A 219 -24.19 -2.41 -0.47
N GLY A 220 -23.48 -3.52 -0.24
CA GLY A 220 -22.94 -4.36 -1.32
C GLY A 220 -22.01 -3.59 -2.26
N ALA A 221 -21.85 -4.02 -3.50
CA ALA A 221 -21.00 -3.37 -4.51
C ALA A 221 -21.60 -2.06 -5.10
N SER A 222 -22.75 -1.60 -4.62
CA SER A 222 -23.49 -0.48 -5.23
C SER A 222 -22.74 0.87 -5.19
N PHE A 223 -21.75 1.00 -4.30
CA PHE A 223 -20.93 2.21 -4.20
C PHE A 223 -19.96 2.40 -5.37
N TYR A 224 -19.64 1.35 -6.15
CA TYR A 224 -18.80 1.50 -7.36
C TYR A 224 -19.40 2.45 -8.38
N ASN A 225 -20.73 2.63 -8.38
CA ASN A 225 -21.42 3.57 -9.26
C ASN A 225 -21.33 5.04 -8.80
N LYS A 226 -20.54 5.33 -7.76
CA LYS A 226 -20.36 6.67 -7.17
C LYS A 226 -18.90 7.17 -7.29
N GLY A 227 -18.25 6.82 -8.40
CA GLY A 227 -16.90 7.30 -8.75
C GLY A 227 -16.86 8.80 -9.02
N GLY A 228 -15.86 9.48 -8.47
CA GLY A 228 -15.53 10.88 -8.75
C GLY A 228 -14.49 11.01 -9.87
N ASN A 229 -14.64 10.27 -10.96
CA ASN A 229 -13.63 10.20 -12.01
C ASN A 229 -13.64 11.50 -12.84
N GLY A 230 -12.86 12.49 -12.42
CA GLY A 230 -12.81 13.81 -13.05
C GLY A 230 -11.91 13.88 -14.30
N TYR A 231 -10.73 13.25 -14.27
CA TYR A 231 -9.78 13.22 -15.38
C TYR A 231 -9.27 11.79 -15.57
N PHE A 232 -9.40 11.28 -16.79
CA PHE A 232 -8.83 10.02 -17.23
C PHE A 232 -7.63 10.32 -18.11
N ASP A 233 -6.48 9.74 -17.78
CA ASP A 233 -5.30 9.86 -18.62
C ASP A 233 -5.44 9.01 -19.91
N SER A 234 -4.42 9.05 -20.76
CA SER A 234 -4.40 8.27 -22.00
C SER A 234 -4.30 6.75 -21.78
N LEU A 235 -3.96 6.30 -20.57
CA LEU A 235 -3.82 4.90 -20.20
C LEU A 235 -5.11 4.33 -19.57
N GLN A 236 -6.06 5.19 -19.18
CA GLN A 236 -7.36 4.82 -18.62
C GLN A 236 -7.27 3.90 -17.39
N MET A 237 -6.32 4.18 -16.50
CA MET A 237 -6.02 3.34 -15.32
C MET A 237 -6.95 3.61 -14.10
N ALA A 238 -8.15 4.17 -14.31
CA ALA A 238 -9.10 4.59 -13.27
C ALA A 238 -10.54 4.15 -13.54
#